data_AF-A0A1V5LA97-F1
#
_entry.id   AF-A0A1V5LA97-F1
#
_cell.length_a   1.000
_cell.length_b   1.000
_cell.length_c   1.000
_cell.angle_alpha   90.00
_cell.angle_beta   90.00
_cell.angle_gamma   90.00
#
_symmetry.space_group_name_H-M   'P 1'
#
loop_
_entity.id
_entity.type
_entity.pdbx_description
1 polymer ?
#
loop_
_entity_poly.entity_id
_entity_poly.type
_entity_poly.pdbx_seq_one_letter_code
_entity_poly.pdbx_strand_id
1 'polypeptide(L)'
;MGKSRSSEDFLVGSLLIRKDLRAKVKEFYDFARLADDIADNPSLPTEEKLKILNDMEQDAPTSHARTLLEAFKIDAVGKEYNTWSDLVDYCELSAVPVGDFMLDLHDEPYLLKHPSRAMCVILQVLNHIQDREKDLKNLNRVYIKDENLKDFMEKTEALFSEAIHVRKIYNFRLRLEISIIYEVALLHLKRLKNNQKLNKNDWVIGVIKGIFKGLIKK
;
A
#
# COMPACT_ATOMS: atom_id res chain seq x y z
N MET A 1 16.26 5.51 13.31
CA MET A 1 16.34 4.21 12.62
C MET A 1 15.07 4.07 11.79
N GLY A 2 15.19 4.27 10.48
CA GLY A 2 14.08 4.45 9.56
C GLY A 2 13.24 3.20 9.38
N LYS A 3 11.97 3.40 9.00
CA LYS A 3 11.04 2.37 8.54
C LYS A 3 11.76 1.41 7.58
N SER A 4 11.39 0.13 7.66
CA SER A 4 11.82 -0.92 6.74
C SER A 4 11.70 -0.43 5.29
N ARG A 5 12.87 -0.15 4.70
CA ARG A 5 13.16 0.19 3.30
C ARG A 5 12.47 -0.66 2.20
N SER A 6 11.65 -1.66 2.54
CA SER A 6 11.14 -2.64 1.56
C SER A 6 9.86 -2.21 0.82
N SER A 7 9.07 -1.29 1.36
CA SER A 7 7.88 -0.74 0.66
C SER A 7 8.18 0.56 -0.08
N GLU A 8 9.09 1.38 0.46
CA GLU A 8 9.47 2.71 -0.05
C GLU A 8 10.14 2.66 -1.44
N ASP A 9 10.87 1.59 -1.76
CA ASP A 9 11.59 1.47 -3.04
C ASP A 9 10.72 0.96 -4.20
N PHE A 10 9.52 0.41 -3.96
CA PHE A 10 8.84 -0.36 -4.99
C PHE A 10 8.22 0.52 -6.10
N LEU A 11 7.54 1.61 -5.73
CA LEU A 11 6.91 2.52 -6.71
C LEU A 11 7.93 3.48 -7.35
N VAL A 12 8.92 3.95 -6.62
CA VAL A 12 9.91 4.91 -7.14
C VAL A 12 11.08 4.21 -7.85
N GLY A 13 11.40 2.98 -7.45
CA GLY A 13 12.46 2.16 -8.04
C GLY A 13 12.02 1.31 -9.24
N SER A 14 10.74 1.31 -9.60
CA SER A 14 10.27 0.55 -10.75
C SER A 14 10.84 1.12 -12.06
N LEU A 15 11.83 0.40 -12.61
CA LEU A 15 12.35 0.62 -13.97
C LEU A 15 11.26 0.48 -15.05
N LEU A 16 10.07 -0.04 -14.70
CA LEU A 16 8.95 -0.28 -15.61
C LEU A 16 8.05 0.96 -15.79
N ILE A 17 8.17 1.99 -14.96
CA ILE A 17 7.43 3.24 -15.16
C ILE A 17 8.01 3.98 -16.37
N ARG A 18 7.13 4.37 -17.30
CA ARG A 18 7.53 5.15 -18.49
C ARG A 18 8.21 6.44 -18.07
N LYS A 19 9.28 6.84 -18.78
CA LYS A 19 10.14 7.98 -18.41
C LYS A 19 9.37 9.29 -18.23
N ASP A 20 8.35 9.52 -19.06
CA ASP A 20 7.48 10.70 -19.05
C ASP A 20 6.55 10.75 -17.83
N LEU A 21 6.26 9.61 -17.20
CA LEU A 21 5.38 9.52 -16.02
C LEU A 21 6.15 9.60 -14.69
N ARG A 22 7.47 9.34 -14.71
CA ARG A 22 8.31 9.30 -13.49
C ARG A 22 8.27 10.58 -12.68
N ALA A 23 8.22 11.75 -13.34
CA ALA A 23 8.15 13.03 -12.64
C ALA A 23 6.88 13.14 -11.79
N LYS A 24 5.72 12.76 -12.35
CA LYS A 24 4.43 12.76 -11.64
C LYS A 24 4.41 11.75 -10.50
N VAL A 25 4.95 10.55 -10.72
CA VAL A 25 5.06 9.53 -9.65
C VAL A 25 5.98 10.01 -8.53
N LYS A 26 7.10 10.64 -8.88
CA LYS A 26 8.03 11.20 -7.90
C LYS A 26 7.38 12.31 -7.09
N GLU A 27 6.68 13.24 -7.74
CA GLU A 27 5.96 14.33 -7.06
C GLU A 27 4.89 13.78 -6.09
N PHE A 28 4.09 12.82 -6.53
CA PHE A 28 3.12 12.13 -5.67
C PHE A 28 3.80 11.47 -4.46
N TYR A 29 4.91 10.75 -4.71
CA TYR A 29 5.65 10.05 -3.67
C TYR A 29 6.31 11.00 -2.69
N ASP A 30 6.97 12.05 -3.16
CA ASP A 30 7.63 13.05 -2.31
C ASP A 30 6.60 13.73 -1.40
N PHE A 31 5.42 14.06 -1.91
CA PHE A 31 4.31 14.59 -1.13
C PHE A 31 3.85 13.61 -0.04
N ALA A 32 3.57 12.36 -0.42
CA ALA A 32 3.13 11.34 0.52
C ALA A 32 4.19 11.07 1.60
N ARG A 33 5.47 11.05 1.21
CA ARG A 33 6.59 10.84 2.12
C ARG A 33 6.72 11.97 3.13
N LEU A 34 6.61 13.22 2.69
CA LEU A 34 6.64 14.37 3.57
C LEU A 34 5.50 14.30 4.60
N ALA A 35 4.28 13.99 4.16
CA ALA A 35 3.11 13.88 5.03
C ALA A 35 3.26 12.74 6.06
N ASP A 36 3.77 11.57 5.63
CA ASP A 36 4.08 10.44 6.50
C ASP A 36 5.13 10.80 7.56
N ASP A 37 6.22 11.47 7.16
CA ASP A 37 7.28 11.91 8.06
C ASP A 37 6.76 12.93 9.10
N ILE A 38 5.81 13.79 8.74
CA ILE A 38 5.14 14.71 9.67
C ILE A 38 4.24 13.95 10.65
N ALA A 39 3.40 13.04 10.16
CA ALA A 39 2.48 12.26 10.98
C ALA A 39 3.23 11.42 12.03
N ASP A 40 4.39 10.88 11.65
CA ASP A 40 5.21 10.00 12.48
C ASP A 40 6.22 10.73 13.35
N ASN A 41 6.37 12.05 13.22
CA ASN A 41 7.36 12.80 13.97
C ASN A 41 7.04 12.74 15.48
N PRO A 42 7.89 12.11 16.32
CA PRO A 42 7.61 11.98 17.76
C PRO A 42 7.83 13.29 18.53
N SER A 43 8.49 14.28 17.91
CA SER A 43 8.82 15.56 18.53
C SER A 43 7.76 16.64 18.31
N LEU A 44 6.79 16.41 17.42
CA LEU A 44 5.70 17.34 17.16
C LEU A 44 4.45 16.94 17.95
N PRO A 45 3.79 17.87 18.67
CA PRO A 45 2.46 17.64 19.22
C PRO A 45 1.43 17.35 18.12
N THR A 46 0.38 16.61 18.46
CA THR A 46 -0.68 16.23 17.51
C THR A 46 -1.33 17.44 16.84
N GLU A 47 -1.61 18.52 17.58
CA GLU A 47 -2.20 19.74 17.03
C GLU A 47 -1.31 20.39 15.97
N GLU A 48 0.01 20.39 16.19
CA GLU A 48 0.97 20.95 15.24
C GLU A 48 1.09 20.08 13.99
N LYS A 49 1.12 18.75 14.14
CA LYS A 49 1.06 17.82 13.00
C LYS A 49 -0.18 18.08 12.15
N LEU A 50 -1.35 18.15 12.78
CA LEU A 50 -2.61 18.37 12.08
C LEU A 50 -2.65 19.72 11.37
N LYS A 51 -2.10 20.78 12.00
CA LYS A 51 -1.98 22.08 11.36
C LYS A 51 -1.16 21.99 10.07
N ILE A 52 0.05 21.40 10.13
CA ILE A 52 0.92 21.26 8.95
C ILE A 52 0.25 20.40 7.87
N LEU A 53 -0.35 19.27 8.26
CA LEU A 53 -1.03 18.38 7.31
C LEU A 53 -2.26 19.05 6.66
N ASN A 54 -2.99 19.89 7.38
CA ASN A 54 -4.10 20.66 6.80
C ASN A 54 -3.58 21.74 5.83
N ASP A 55 -2.48 22.41 6.16
CA ASP A 55 -1.87 23.39 5.27
C ASP A 55 -1.39 22.73 3.96
N MET A 56 -0.84 21.51 4.02
CA MET A 56 -0.44 20.72 2.85
C MET A 56 -1.60 20.34 1.91
N GLU A 57 -2.84 20.32 2.39
CA GLU A 57 -4.00 19.85 1.61
C GLU A 57 -4.28 20.71 0.37
N GLN A 58 -3.99 22.01 0.49
CA GLN A 58 -4.15 23.00 -0.58
C GLN A 58 -3.16 22.75 -1.71
N ASP A 59 -1.96 22.27 -1.38
CA ASP A 59 -0.86 22.03 -2.31
C ASP A 59 -0.78 20.57 -2.80
N ALA A 60 -1.77 19.73 -2.45
CA ALA A 60 -1.79 18.33 -2.86
C ALA A 60 -1.78 18.23 -4.40
N PRO A 61 -0.81 17.50 -5.02
CA PRO A 61 -0.59 17.50 -6.46
C PRO A 61 -1.72 16.80 -7.25
N THR A 62 -2.52 15.97 -6.57
CA THR A 62 -3.67 15.28 -7.16
C THR A 62 -4.77 15.11 -6.10
N SER A 63 -6.00 14.84 -6.54
CA SER A 63 -7.08 14.42 -5.64
C SER A 63 -6.72 13.14 -4.86
N HIS A 64 -5.98 12.23 -5.48
CA HIS A 64 -5.51 11.00 -4.82
C HIS A 64 -4.53 11.27 -3.68
N ALA A 65 -3.62 12.23 -3.88
CA ALA A 65 -2.70 12.68 -2.83
C ALA A 65 -3.45 13.33 -1.67
N ARG A 66 -4.51 14.10 -1.97
CA ARG A 66 -5.40 14.67 -0.96
C ARG A 66 -6.13 13.60 -0.16
N THR A 67 -6.68 12.57 -0.82
CA THR A 67 -7.33 11.45 -0.12
C THR A 67 -6.33 10.69 0.75
N LEU A 68 -5.11 10.46 0.25
CA LEU A 68 -4.04 9.81 1.01
C LEU A 68 -3.63 10.60 2.27
N LEU A 69 -3.67 11.94 2.19
CA LEU A 69 -3.38 12.83 3.30
C LEU A 69 -4.30 12.61 4.51
N GLU A 70 -5.55 12.21 4.28
CA GLU A 70 -6.50 11.89 5.36
C GLU A 70 -6.03 10.71 6.21
N ALA A 71 -5.36 9.71 5.61
CA ALA A 71 -4.77 8.62 6.38
C ALA A 71 -3.65 9.12 7.30
N PHE A 72 -2.80 10.03 6.83
CA PHE A 72 -1.74 10.62 7.64
C PHE A 72 -2.28 11.48 8.79
N LYS A 73 -3.39 12.19 8.56
CA LYS A 73 -4.10 12.91 9.63
C LYS A 73 -4.65 11.96 10.70
N ILE A 74 -5.24 10.83 10.30
CA ILE A 74 -5.69 9.77 11.22
C ILE A 74 -4.51 9.23 12.03
N ASP A 75 -3.40 8.94 11.36
CA ASP A 75 -2.19 8.41 11.97
C ASP A 75 -1.52 9.40 12.94
N ALA A 76 -1.59 10.71 12.67
CA ALA A 76 -1.08 11.75 13.56
C ALA A 76 -1.84 11.84 14.89
N VAL A 77 -3.14 11.53 14.87
CA VAL A 77 -4.00 11.47 16.07
C VAL A 77 -3.88 10.12 16.78
N GLY A 78 -3.75 9.05 16.01
CA GLY A 78 -3.86 7.68 16.50
C GLY A 78 -5.32 7.23 16.57
N LYS A 79 -5.58 6.02 16.08
CA LYS A 79 -6.90 5.39 16.08
C LYS A 79 -6.75 3.90 16.39
N GLU A 80 -7.68 3.36 17.16
CA GLU A 80 -7.80 1.92 17.33
C GLU A 80 -8.72 1.31 16.27
N TYR A 81 -8.37 0.12 15.82
CA TYR A 81 -9.12 -0.65 14.82
C TYR A 81 -9.66 -1.93 15.48
N ASN A 82 -10.97 -2.03 15.60
CA ASN A 82 -11.63 -3.12 16.32
C ASN A 82 -12.20 -4.17 15.37
N THR A 83 -12.62 -3.74 14.18
CA THR A 83 -13.24 -4.60 13.17
C THR A 83 -12.45 -4.61 11.86
N TRP A 84 -12.71 -5.63 11.04
CA TRP A 84 -12.18 -5.69 9.67
C TRP A 84 -12.60 -4.46 8.85
N SER A 85 -13.83 -3.97 9.05
CA SER A 85 -14.32 -2.77 8.37
C SER A 85 -13.50 -1.56 8.74
N ASP A 86 -13.21 -1.36 10.04
CA ASP A 86 -12.41 -0.21 10.49
C ASP A 86 -11.04 -0.17 9.80
N LEU A 87 -10.39 -1.33 9.68
CA LEU A 87 -9.10 -1.45 9.04
C LEU A 87 -9.18 -1.26 7.52
N VAL A 88 -10.20 -1.83 6.88
CA VAL A 88 -10.43 -1.64 5.43
C VAL A 88 -10.71 -0.18 5.13
N ASP A 89 -11.55 0.50 5.92
CA ASP A 89 -11.85 1.92 5.75
C ASP A 89 -10.57 2.77 5.85
N TYR A 90 -9.64 2.40 6.74
CA TYR A 90 -8.32 3.02 6.77
C TYR A 90 -7.47 2.69 5.54
N CYS A 91 -7.52 1.46 5.02
CA CYS A 91 -6.83 1.08 3.79
C CYS A 91 -7.39 1.82 2.54
N GLU A 92 -8.68 2.15 2.52
CA GLU A 92 -9.30 3.00 1.48
C GLU A 92 -8.66 4.39 1.42
N LEU A 93 -8.13 4.89 2.53
CA LEU A 93 -7.43 6.16 2.59
C LEU A 93 -5.92 5.96 2.39
N SER A 94 -5.31 4.97 3.05
CA SER A 94 -3.86 4.82 3.14
C SER A 94 -3.20 4.10 1.96
N ALA A 95 -3.96 3.39 1.12
CA ALA A 95 -3.39 2.59 0.04
C ALA A 95 -4.15 2.68 -1.29
N VAL A 96 -5.49 2.67 -1.27
CA VAL A 96 -6.31 2.69 -2.48
C VAL A 96 -6.05 3.92 -3.38
N PRO A 97 -5.82 5.15 -2.85
CA PRO A 97 -5.55 6.30 -3.69
C PRO A 97 -4.26 6.15 -4.51
N VAL A 98 -3.29 5.37 -4.02
CA VAL A 98 -2.06 5.06 -4.75
C VAL A 98 -2.35 4.18 -5.97
N GLY A 99 -3.17 3.14 -5.78
CA GLY A 99 -3.60 2.28 -6.89
C GLY A 99 -4.41 3.05 -7.94
N ASP A 100 -5.37 3.86 -7.48
CA ASP A 100 -6.18 4.71 -8.35
C ASP A 100 -5.34 5.73 -9.12
N PHE A 101 -4.36 6.36 -8.46
CA PHE A 101 -3.40 7.24 -9.13
C PHE A 101 -2.63 6.50 -10.22
N MET A 102 -2.16 5.28 -9.97
CA MET A 102 -1.43 4.50 -10.96
C MET A 102 -2.29 4.05 -12.13
N LEU A 103 -3.57 3.73 -11.91
CA LEU A 103 -4.52 3.42 -12.97
C LEU A 103 -4.82 4.65 -13.83
N ASP A 104 -5.16 5.77 -13.20
CA ASP A 104 -5.50 7.02 -13.90
C ASP A 104 -4.28 7.54 -14.69
N LEU A 105 -3.07 7.43 -14.13
CA LEU A 105 -1.82 7.83 -14.80
C LEU A 105 -1.53 7.02 -16.08
N HIS A 106 -2.08 5.81 -16.19
CA HIS A 106 -1.92 4.92 -17.34
C HIS A 106 -3.19 4.83 -18.21
N ASP A 107 -4.17 5.70 -17.97
CA ASP A 107 -5.46 5.74 -18.68
C ASP A 107 -6.20 4.39 -18.65
N GLU A 108 -6.10 3.68 -17.52
CA GLU A 108 -6.77 2.38 -17.34
C GLU A 108 -8.28 2.54 -17.12
N PRO A 109 -9.12 1.63 -17.66
CA PRO A 109 -10.57 1.72 -17.48
C PRO A 109 -11.01 1.67 -16.01
N TYR A 110 -12.03 2.46 -15.67
CA TYR A 110 -12.64 2.54 -14.34
C TYR A 110 -12.98 1.17 -13.71
N LEU A 111 -13.38 0.18 -14.52
CA LEU A 111 -13.70 -1.17 -14.05
C LEU A 111 -12.53 -1.87 -13.33
N LEU A 112 -11.29 -1.41 -13.52
CA LEU A 112 -10.10 -1.96 -12.88
C LEU A 112 -9.84 -1.38 -11.49
N LYS A 113 -10.58 -0.34 -11.06
CA LYS A 113 -10.47 0.21 -9.71
C LYS A 113 -10.85 -0.82 -8.64
N HIS A 114 -11.89 -1.63 -8.88
CA HIS A 114 -12.29 -2.68 -7.92
C HIS A 114 -11.18 -3.72 -7.64
N PRO A 115 -10.60 -4.40 -8.65
CA PRO A 115 -9.50 -5.32 -8.37
C PRO A 115 -8.22 -4.63 -7.88
N SER A 116 -7.96 -3.38 -8.31
CA SER A 116 -6.84 -2.58 -7.77
C SER A 116 -7.02 -2.28 -6.28
N ARG A 117 -8.23 -1.87 -5.87
CA ARG A 117 -8.63 -1.68 -4.48
C ARG A 117 -8.35 -2.92 -3.64
N ALA A 118 -8.85 -4.09 -4.08
CA ALA A 118 -8.58 -5.35 -3.38
C ALA A 118 -7.07 -5.60 -3.23
N MET A 119 -6.28 -5.35 -4.29
CA MET A 119 -4.82 -5.49 -4.24
C MET A 119 -4.16 -4.52 -3.25
N CYS A 120 -4.60 -3.26 -3.22
CA CYS A 120 -4.08 -2.23 -2.30
C CYS A 120 -4.38 -2.59 -0.84
N VAL A 121 -5.61 -3.01 -0.55
CA VAL A 121 -6.02 -3.47 0.79
C VAL A 121 -5.18 -4.67 1.22
N ILE A 122 -4.99 -5.66 0.35
CA ILE A 122 -4.14 -6.84 0.65
C ILE A 122 -2.73 -6.39 1.05
N LEU A 123 -2.09 -5.55 0.24
CA LEU A 123 -0.71 -5.12 0.51
C LEU A 123 -0.61 -4.38 1.84
N GLN A 124 -1.56 -3.49 2.11
CA GLN A 124 -1.55 -2.68 3.31
C GLN A 124 -1.80 -3.51 4.57
N VAL A 125 -2.74 -4.44 4.53
CA VAL A 125 -2.97 -5.37 5.65
C VAL A 125 -1.76 -6.27 5.88
N LEU A 126 -1.12 -6.79 4.83
CA LEU A 126 0.09 -7.59 4.98
C LEU A 126 1.25 -6.78 5.60
N ASN A 127 1.38 -5.50 5.26
CA ASN A 127 2.34 -4.60 5.90
C ASN A 127 2.04 -4.44 7.40
N HIS A 128 0.78 -4.15 7.76
CA HIS A 128 0.37 -4.02 9.16
C HIS A 128 0.60 -5.30 9.97
N ILE A 129 0.37 -6.48 9.38
CA ILE A 129 0.69 -7.75 10.02
C ILE A 129 2.19 -7.89 10.23
N GLN A 130 3.00 -7.63 9.19
CA GLN A 130 4.46 -7.83 9.24
C GLN A 130 5.15 -6.90 10.26
N ASP A 131 4.69 -5.65 10.34
CA ASP A 131 5.36 -4.58 11.07
C ASP A 131 4.69 -4.25 12.43
N ARG A 132 3.66 -5.01 12.84
CA ARG A 132 2.89 -4.78 14.07
C ARG A 132 3.71 -4.46 15.32
N GLU A 133 4.75 -5.25 15.62
CA GLU A 133 5.62 -5.03 16.79
C GLU A 133 6.45 -3.74 16.65
N LYS A 134 6.91 -3.46 15.43
CA LYS A 134 7.71 -2.27 15.10
C LYS A 134 6.85 -1.01 15.22
N ASP A 135 5.60 -1.06 14.75
CA ASP A 135 4.68 0.07 14.79
C ASP A 135 4.22 0.38 16.21
N LEU A 136 3.90 -0.65 17.01
CA LEU A 136 3.61 -0.47 18.43
C LEU A 136 4.80 0.16 19.15
N LYS A 137 6.01 -0.36 18.94
CA LYS A 137 7.21 0.10 19.65
C LYS A 137 7.63 1.53 19.27
N ASN A 138 7.55 1.88 17.99
CA ASN A 138 8.13 3.13 17.49
C ASN A 138 7.10 4.25 17.35
N LEU A 139 5.84 3.92 17.12
CA LEU A 139 4.77 4.87 16.81
C LEU A 139 3.60 4.80 17.79
N ASN A 140 3.59 3.82 18.71
CA ASN A 140 2.46 3.56 19.60
C ASN A 140 1.13 3.34 18.85
N ARG A 141 1.19 2.71 17.66
CA ARG A 141 0.02 2.40 16.82
C ARG A 141 -0.27 0.90 16.80
N VAL A 142 -1.55 0.55 16.86
CA VAL A 142 -2.03 -0.83 16.76
C VAL A 142 -3.10 -0.92 15.67
N TYR A 143 -2.71 -1.36 14.48
CA TYR A 143 -3.63 -1.58 13.35
C TYR A 143 -4.39 -2.90 13.45
N ILE A 144 -3.79 -3.93 14.06
CA ILE A 144 -4.36 -5.27 14.18
C ILE A 144 -4.06 -5.83 15.57
N LYS A 145 -5.10 -6.03 16.38
CA LYS A 145 -5.01 -6.69 17.69
C LYS A 145 -4.73 -8.19 17.51
N ASP A 146 -4.06 -8.81 18.49
CA ASP A 146 -3.70 -10.23 18.42
C ASP A 146 -4.90 -11.16 18.23
N GLU A 147 -6.02 -10.87 18.91
CA GLU A 147 -7.28 -11.61 18.76
C GLU A 147 -7.86 -11.59 17.34
N ASN A 148 -7.58 -10.54 16.57
CA ASN A 148 -8.10 -10.34 15.22
C ASN A 148 -7.17 -10.89 14.13
N LEU A 149 -5.93 -11.25 14.47
CA LEU A 149 -4.89 -11.59 13.49
C LEU A 149 -5.33 -12.72 12.55
N LYS A 150 -5.88 -13.80 13.11
CA LYS A 150 -6.29 -14.97 12.34
C LYS A 150 -7.45 -14.63 11.38
N ASP A 151 -8.49 -14.00 11.89
CA ASP A 151 -9.66 -13.57 11.09
C ASP A 151 -9.25 -12.62 9.96
N PHE A 152 -8.39 -11.64 10.25
CA PHE A 152 -7.97 -10.66 9.24
C PHE A 152 -7.07 -11.28 8.18
N MET A 153 -6.23 -12.27 8.53
CA MET A 153 -5.46 -13.05 7.55
C MET A 153 -6.38 -13.86 6.61
N GLU A 154 -7.43 -14.49 7.13
CA GLU A 154 -8.40 -15.25 6.33
C GLU A 154 -9.19 -14.33 5.38
N LYS A 155 -9.61 -13.15 5.86
CA LYS A 155 -10.27 -12.12 5.02
C LYS A 155 -9.33 -11.55 3.97
N THR A 156 -8.06 -11.32 4.32
CA THR A 156 -7.02 -10.90 3.36
C THR A 156 -6.81 -11.96 2.28
N GLU A 157 -6.81 -13.24 2.63
CA GLU A 157 -6.70 -14.34 1.66
C GLU A 157 -7.88 -14.35 0.68
N ALA A 158 -9.10 -14.14 1.17
CA ALA A 158 -10.31 -14.12 0.35
C ALA A 158 -10.27 -13.03 -0.74
N LEU A 159 -9.71 -11.85 -0.43
CA LEU A 159 -9.57 -10.73 -1.37
C LEU A 159 -8.71 -11.05 -2.60
N PHE A 160 -7.83 -12.05 -2.56
CA PHE A 160 -7.01 -12.42 -3.72
C PHE A 160 -7.87 -12.87 -4.91
N SER A 161 -9.06 -13.42 -4.67
CA SER A 161 -10.01 -13.80 -5.72
C SER A 161 -10.53 -12.60 -6.52
N GLU A 162 -10.62 -11.43 -5.90
CA GLU A 162 -10.96 -10.17 -6.57
C GLU A 162 -9.71 -9.53 -7.20
N ALA A 163 -8.62 -9.48 -6.44
CA ALA A 163 -7.37 -8.84 -6.85
C ALA A 163 -6.73 -9.49 -8.07
N ILE A 164 -6.95 -10.78 -8.34
CA ILE A 164 -6.41 -11.49 -9.52
C ILE A 164 -6.75 -10.79 -10.84
N HIS A 165 -7.85 -10.03 -10.89
CA HIS A 165 -8.29 -9.33 -12.08
C HIS A 165 -7.47 -8.08 -12.42
N VAL A 166 -6.52 -7.64 -11.56
CA VAL A 166 -5.50 -6.64 -11.95
C VAL A 166 -4.65 -7.09 -13.15
N ARG A 167 -4.64 -8.40 -13.45
CA ARG A 167 -4.02 -8.95 -14.66
C ARG A 167 -4.73 -8.56 -15.96
N LYS A 168 -5.91 -7.92 -15.87
CA LYS A 168 -6.64 -7.37 -17.01
C LYS A 168 -6.22 -5.93 -17.36
N ILE A 169 -5.35 -5.29 -16.56
CA ILE A 169 -4.73 -4.00 -16.87
C ILE A 169 -4.19 -4.01 -18.30
N TYR A 170 -4.53 -2.98 -19.08
CA TYR A 170 -4.25 -2.91 -20.50
C TYR A 170 -2.78 -2.59 -20.75
N ASN A 171 -2.26 -1.60 -20.03
CA ASN A 171 -0.89 -1.17 -20.04
C ASN A 171 0.03 -2.33 -19.67
N PHE A 172 0.85 -2.74 -20.63
CA PHE A 172 1.70 -3.91 -20.49
C PHE A 172 2.68 -3.81 -19.31
N ARG A 173 3.28 -2.63 -19.10
CA ARG A 173 4.29 -2.45 -18.06
C ARG A 173 3.66 -2.49 -16.67
N LEU A 174 2.58 -1.74 -16.48
CA LEU A 174 1.82 -1.77 -15.22
C LEU A 174 1.27 -3.17 -14.94
N ARG A 175 0.77 -3.88 -15.96
CA ARG A 175 0.30 -5.27 -15.82
C ARG A 175 1.40 -6.22 -15.36
N LEU A 176 2.61 -6.12 -15.91
CA LEU A 176 3.75 -6.94 -15.47
C LEU A 176 4.08 -6.69 -14.01
N GLU A 177 4.18 -5.41 -13.63
CA GLU A 177 4.53 -4.99 -12.29
C GLU A 177 3.51 -5.48 -11.26
N ILE A 178 2.22 -5.18 -11.47
CA ILE A 178 1.17 -5.62 -10.55
C ILE A 178 1.06 -7.15 -10.49
N SER A 179 1.41 -7.87 -11.56
CA SER A 179 1.43 -9.34 -11.57
C SER A 179 2.54 -9.91 -10.69
N ILE A 180 3.70 -9.23 -10.64
CA ILE A 180 4.79 -9.55 -9.72
C ILE A 180 4.36 -9.25 -8.28
N ILE A 181 3.79 -8.07 -8.04
CA ILE A 181 3.30 -7.68 -6.71
C ILE A 181 2.27 -8.69 -6.19
N TYR A 182 1.33 -9.10 -7.03
CA TYR A 182 0.33 -10.12 -6.70
C TYR A 182 0.96 -11.45 -6.26
N GLU A 183 1.94 -11.97 -7.02
CA GLU A 183 2.60 -13.24 -6.68
C GLU A 183 3.48 -13.12 -5.43
N VAL A 184 4.15 -11.99 -5.23
CA VAL A 184 4.92 -11.72 -3.99
C VAL A 184 3.98 -11.60 -2.79
N ALA A 185 2.83 -10.94 -2.93
CA ALA A 185 1.83 -10.81 -1.86
C ALA A 185 1.26 -12.17 -1.44
N LEU A 186 0.99 -13.07 -2.40
CA LEU A 186 0.59 -14.45 -2.10
C LEU A 186 1.63 -15.19 -1.26
N LEU A 187 2.91 -15.07 -1.63
CA LEU A 187 4.02 -15.67 -0.88
C LEU A 187 4.17 -15.02 0.49
N HIS A 188 3.94 -13.71 0.58
CA HIS A 188 4.03 -12.96 1.83
C HIS A 188 2.95 -13.43 2.81
N LEU A 189 1.69 -13.52 2.38
CA LEU A 189 0.61 -14.08 3.18
C LEU A 189 0.95 -15.50 3.66
N LYS A 190 1.45 -16.36 2.77
CA LYS A 190 1.85 -17.73 3.13
C LYS A 190 2.95 -17.75 4.18
N ARG A 191 3.94 -16.85 4.10
CA ARG A 191 5.01 -16.73 5.10
C ARG A 191 4.47 -16.21 6.43
N LEU A 192 3.64 -15.17 6.42
CA LEU A 192 3.06 -14.59 7.63
C LEU A 192 2.15 -15.56 8.38
N LYS A 193 1.38 -16.41 7.68
CA LYS A 193 0.62 -17.52 8.30
C LYS A 193 1.49 -18.51 9.09
N ASN A 194 2.78 -18.58 8.78
CA ASN A 194 3.77 -19.40 9.48
C ASN A 194 4.69 -18.56 10.39
N ASN A 195 4.31 -17.31 10.67
CA ASN A 195 5.10 -16.33 11.43
C ASN A 195 6.51 -16.10 10.85
N GLN A 196 6.63 -16.10 9.52
CA GLN A 196 7.86 -15.89 8.79
C GLN A 196 7.78 -14.64 7.93
N LYS A 197 8.94 -14.01 7.68
CA LYS A 197 9.08 -12.95 6.67
C LYS A 197 9.46 -13.55 5.32
N LEU A 198 9.23 -12.78 4.25
CA LEU A 198 9.76 -13.11 2.93
C LEU A 198 11.29 -13.24 2.98
N ASN A 199 11.83 -14.19 2.24
CA ASN A 199 13.26 -14.31 1.99
C ASN A 199 13.59 -14.11 0.50
N LYS A 200 14.89 -14.10 0.17
CA LYS A 200 15.37 -13.88 -1.21
C LYS A 200 14.77 -14.88 -2.22
N ASN A 201 14.59 -16.14 -1.83
CA ASN A 201 14.03 -17.15 -2.74
C ASN A 201 12.55 -16.88 -3.01
N ASP A 202 11.78 -16.43 -2.01
CA ASP A 202 10.39 -16.05 -2.22
C ASP A 202 10.28 -14.89 -3.21
N TRP A 203 11.13 -13.87 -3.09
CA TRP A 203 11.20 -12.77 -4.05
C TRP A 203 11.50 -13.25 -5.47
N VAL A 204 12.53 -14.10 -5.64
CA VAL A 204 12.87 -14.68 -6.95
C VAL A 204 11.70 -15.46 -7.54
N ILE A 205 11.05 -16.31 -6.74
CA ILE A 205 9.89 -17.11 -7.17
C ILE A 205 8.73 -16.19 -7.57
N GLY A 206 8.41 -15.19 -6.75
CA GLY A 206 7.33 -14.23 -7.01
C GLY A 206 7.55 -13.43 -8.28
N VAL A 207 8.78 -12.93 -8.50
CA VAL A 207 9.17 -12.22 -9.71
C VAL A 207 9.03 -13.10 -10.96
N ILE A 208 9.59 -14.31 -10.95
CA ILE A 208 9.53 -15.21 -12.12
C ILE A 208 8.08 -15.57 -12.46
N LYS A 209 7.29 -15.97 -11.45
CA LYS A 209 5.87 -16.28 -11.64
C LYS A 209 5.09 -15.07 -12.13
N GLY A 210 5.33 -13.91 -11.53
CA GLY A 210 4.66 -12.66 -11.85
C GLY A 210 4.89 -12.24 -13.30
N ILE A 211 6.14 -12.30 -13.76
CA ILE A 211 6.49 -12.03 -15.17
C ILE A 211 5.72 -12.99 -16.08
N PHE A 212 5.80 -14.31 -15.83
CA PHE A 212 5.10 -15.30 -16.66
C PHE A 212 3.58 -15.06 -16.70
N LYS A 213 2.96 -14.74 -15.56
CA LYS A 213 1.51 -14.49 -15.49
C LYS A 213 1.11 -13.15 -16.11
N GLY A 214 1.93 -12.11 -15.99
CA GLY A 214 1.65 -10.79 -16.59
C GLY A 214 1.82 -10.75 -18.10
N LEU A 215 2.62 -11.66 -18.68
CA LEU A 215 2.72 -11.88 -20.11
C LEU A 215 1.44 -12.50 -20.69
N ILE A 216 0.69 -13.26 -19.90
CA ILE A 216 -0.55 -13.94 -20.33
C ILE A 216 -1.74 -13.05 -19.98
N LYS A 217 -2.30 -12.35 -20.97
CA LYS A 217 -3.57 -11.62 -20.79
C LYS A 217 -4.71 -12.66 -20.68
N LYS A 218 -5.32 -12.77 -19.50
CA LYS A 218 -6.53 -13.60 -19.26
C LYS A 218 -7.72 -12.73 -18.94
#